data_AF-A0A8T3M2J0-F1
#
_entry.id   AF-A0A8T3M2J0-F1
#
_cell.length_a   1.000
_cell.length_b   1.000
_cell.length_c   1.000
_cell.angle_alpha   90.00
_cell.angle_beta   90.00
_cell.angle_gamma   90.00
#
_symmetry.space_group_name_H-M   'P 1'
#
loop_
_entity.id
_entity.type
_entity.pdbx_description
1 polymer ?
#
loop_
_entity_poly.entity_id
_entity_poly.type
_entity_poly.pdbx_seq_one_letter_code
_entity_poly.pdbx_strand_id
1 'polypeptide(L)'
;MSRALGELIARLVAEGRLRGTRLDGRAAGSAALAAIYVSGVVHDSRLATDGTLFVAIPGEHADGHDFAAAAVRQGATALIVERPLPGVA
;
A
#
# COMPACT_ATOMS: atom_id res chain seq x y z
N MET A 1 1.77 -10.12 13.89
CA MET A 1 3.17 -10.41 13.47
C MET A 1 3.50 -9.50 12.31
N SER A 2 4.59 -8.74 12.37
CA SER A 2 5.04 -7.91 11.26
C SER A 2 5.67 -8.76 10.15
N ARG A 3 5.53 -8.33 8.90
CA ARG A 3 6.14 -8.95 7.71
C ARG A 3 6.84 -7.88 6.86
N ALA A 4 7.94 -8.26 6.22
CA ALA A 4 8.64 -7.37 5.31
C ALA A 4 7.81 -7.16 4.04
N LEU A 5 7.62 -5.90 3.65
CA LEU A 5 6.90 -5.53 2.45
C LEU A 5 7.61 -6.09 1.21
N GLY A 6 8.94 -6.05 1.18
CA GLY A 6 9.74 -6.62 0.09
C GLY A 6 9.39 -8.09 -0.24
N GLU A 7 9.12 -8.94 0.75
CA GLU A 7 8.72 -10.34 0.53
C GLU A 7 7.34 -10.44 -0.14
N LEU A 8 6.37 -9.65 0.36
CA LEU A 8 5.04 -9.59 -0.24
C LEU A 8 5.12 -9.14 -1.70
N ILE A 9 5.90 -8.09 -1.97
CA ILE A 9 6.10 -7.57 -3.32
C ILE A 9 6.77 -8.60 -4.22
N ALA A 10 7.85 -9.25 -3.76
CA ALA A 10 8.53 -10.29 -4.53
C ALA A 10 7.56 -11.42 -4.91
N ARG A 11 6.71 -11.87 -3.98
CA ARG A 11 5.70 -12.88 -4.25
C ARG A 11 4.67 -12.42 -5.28
N LEU A 12 4.09 -11.24 -5.12
CA LEU A 12 3.06 -10.74 -6.04
C LEU A 12 3.61 -10.49 -7.46
N VAL A 13 4.88 -10.09 -7.57
CA VAL A 13 5.58 -9.99 -8.86
C VAL A 13 5.77 -11.37 -9.49
N ALA A 14 6.23 -12.36 -8.73
CA ALA A 14 6.40 -13.72 -9.23
C ALA A 14 5.07 -14.37 -9.68
N GLU A 15 3.96 -14.01 -9.02
CA GLU A 15 2.60 -14.43 -9.39
C GLU A 15 2.00 -13.62 -10.56
N GLY A 16 2.68 -12.57 -11.05
CA GLY A 16 2.17 -11.69 -12.10
C GLY A 16 0.96 -10.84 -11.68
N ARG A 17 0.75 -10.66 -10.37
CA ARG A 17 -0.42 -9.98 -9.79
C ARG A 17 -0.17 -8.51 -9.46
N LEU A 18 1.06 -8.05 -9.57
CA LEU A 18 1.46 -6.68 -9.29
C LEU A 18 2.05 -6.01 -10.53
N ARG A 19 1.47 -4.88 -10.93
CA ARG A 19 1.95 -4.12 -12.10
C ARG A 19 3.28 -3.41 -11.85
N GLY A 20 3.53 -2.99 -10.61
CA GLY A 20 4.76 -2.32 -10.20
C GLY A 20 4.65 -1.77 -8.80
N THR A 21 5.76 -1.23 -8.28
CA THR A 21 5.79 -0.51 -7.01
C THR A 21 6.47 0.83 -7.16
N ARG A 22 6.13 1.77 -6.28
CA ARG A 22 6.81 3.06 -6.19
C ARG A 22 7.21 3.35 -4.74
N LEU A 23 8.37 3.96 -4.59
CA LEU A 23 8.87 4.54 -3.34
C LEU A 23 9.32 5.97 -3.67
N ASP A 24 8.84 6.96 -2.91
CA ASP A 24 9.10 8.38 -3.16
C ASP A 24 8.84 8.80 -4.62
N GLY A 25 7.74 8.30 -5.20
CA GLY A 25 7.34 8.59 -6.57
C GLY A 25 8.15 7.88 -7.67
N ARG A 26 9.17 7.09 -7.35
CA ARG A 26 10.01 6.36 -8.32
C ARG A 26 9.72 4.87 -8.33
N ALA A 27 9.88 4.23 -9.49
CA ALA A 27 9.76 2.78 -9.58
C ALA A 27 10.76 2.10 -8.63
N ALA A 28 10.27 1.16 -7.82
CA ALA A 28 11.08 0.43 -6.86
C ALA A 28 11.00 -1.08 -7.11
N GLY A 29 12.07 -1.78 -6.75
CA GLY A 29 12.09 -3.24 -6.68
C GLY A 29 11.82 -3.73 -5.26
N SER A 30 11.52 -5.02 -5.09
CA SER A 30 11.28 -5.64 -3.79
C SER A 30 12.43 -5.43 -2.78
N ALA A 31 13.69 -5.41 -3.25
CA ALA A 31 14.86 -5.17 -2.41
C ALA A 31 14.85 -3.79 -1.73
N ALA A 32 14.40 -2.75 -2.44
CA ALA A 32 14.30 -1.40 -1.87
C ALA A 32 13.21 -1.30 -0.79
N LEU A 33 12.24 -2.22 -0.81
CA LEU A 33 11.13 -2.29 0.13
C LEU A 33 11.37 -3.32 1.25
N ALA A 34 12.54 -3.97 1.29
CA ALA A 34 12.84 -5.04 2.23
C ALA A 34 12.94 -4.57 3.68
N ALA A 35 13.30 -3.30 3.91
CA ALA A 35 13.40 -2.69 5.24
C ALA A 35 12.06 -2.12 5.74
N ILE A 36 11.00 -2.14 4.91
CA ILE A 36 9.67 -1.65 5.28
C ILE A 36 8.87 -2.83 5.82
N TYR A 37 8.29 -2.67 7.00
CA TYR A 37 7.50 -3.71 7.66
C TYR A 37 6.05 -3.27 7.81
N VAL A 38 5.13 -4.19 7.58
CA VAL A 38 3.70 -4.01 7.85
C VAL A 38 3.21 -5.08 8.82
N SER A 39 2.37 -4.69 9.78
CA SER A 39 1.84 -5.52 10.85
C SER A 39 0.35 -5.85 10.68
N GLY A 40 -0.35 -5.14 9.78
CA GLY A 40 -1.75 -5.34 9.49
C GLY A 40 -2.15 -4.86 8.10
N VAL A 41 -3.34 -5.26 7.66
CA VAL A 41 -3.94 -4.85 6.38
C VAL A 41 -5.33 -4.31 6.68
N VAL A 42 -5.64 -3.12 6.16
CA VAL A 42 -6.95 -2.47 6.34
C VAL A 42 -7.44 -1.92 5.01
N HIS A 43 -8.76 -1.82 4.84
CA HIS A 43 -9.39 -1.14 3.70
C HIS A 43 -10.30 0.01 4.15
N ASP A 44 -10.54 0.15 5.46
CA ASP A 44 -11.19 1.32 6.06
C ASP A 44 -10.10 2.29 6.52
N SER A 45 -10.06 3.48 5.92
CA SER A 45 -9.04 4.48 6.18
C SER A 45 -9.07 5.01 7.61
N ARG A 46 -10.20 4.86 8.32
CA ARG A 46 -10.35 5.23 9.74
C ARG A 46 -9.68 4.25 10.69
N LEU A 47 -9.31 3.06 10.19
CA LEU A 47 -8.56 2.05 10.92
C LEU A 47 -7.07 2.05 10.55
N ALA A 48 -6.64 2.96 9.67
CA ALA A 48 -5.25 3.11 9.31
C ALA A 48 -4.45 3.62 10.52
N THR A 49 -3.34 2.93 10.79
CA THR A 49 -2.39 3.27 11.85
C THR A 49 -0.97 2.89 11.42
N ASP A 50 0.02 3.27 12.21
CA ASP A 50 1.41 2.87 12.01
C ASP A 50 1.57 1.35 11.82
N GLY A 51 2.27 0.96 10.76
CA GLY A 51 2.47 -0.44 10.38
C GLY A 51 1.34 -1.03 9.54
N THR A 52 0.27 -0.31 9.25
CA THR A 52 -0.81 -0.83 8.39
C THR A 52 -0.51 -0.65 6.90
N LEU A 53 -0.88 -1.66 6.12
CA LEU A 53 -1.01 -1.60 4.67
C LEU A 53 -2.46 -1.25 4.33
N PHE A 54 -2.72 -0.05 3.81
CA PHE A 54 -4.05 0.33 3.38
C PHE A 54 -4.31 -0.15 1.94
N VAL A 55 -5.42 -0.83 1.71
CA VAL A 55 -5.83 -1.31 0.39
C VAL A 55 -7.01 -0.48 -0.10
N ALA A 56 -6.78 0.35 -1.11
CA ALA A 56 -7.80 1.13 -1.77
C ALA A 56 -8.61 0.22 -2.70
N ILE A 57 -9.83 -0.12 -2.29
CA ILE A 57 -10.75 -0.96 -3.06
C ILE A 57 -11.94 -0.09 -3.48
N PRO A 58 -12.36 -0.10 -4.76
CA PRO A 58 -13.61 0.54 -5.17
C PRO A 58 -14.80 -0.21 -4.55
N GLY A 59 -15.70 0.52 -3.91
CA GLY A 59 -16.94 -0.01 -3.35
C GLY A 59 -18.18 0.61 -4.01
N GLU A 60 -19.35 0.07 -3.69
CA GLU A 60 -20.65 0.52 -4.24
C GLU A 60 -20.97 1.98 -3.90
N HIS A 61 -20.60 2.43 -2.70
CA HIS A 61 -20.95 3.76 -2.19
C HIS A 61 -19.78 4.74 -2.15
N ALA A 62 -18.55 4.22 -2.12
CA ALA A 62 -17.36 5.03 -1.97
C ALA A 62 -16.16 4.29 -2.56
N ASP A 63 -15.20 5.05 -3.09
CA ASP A 63 -13.97 4.51 -3.63
C ASP A 63 -12.83 4.70 -2.63
N GLY A 64 -12.17 3.59 -2.23
CA GLY A 64 -11.04 3.62 -1.30
C GLY A 64 -9.89 4.53 -1.74
N HIS A 65 -9.74 4.77 -3.05
CA HIS A 65 -8.71 5.65 -3.60
C HIS A 65 -8.86 7.09 -3.13
N ASP A 66 -10.11 7.54 -2.94
CA ASP A 66 -10.41 8.90 -2.46
C ASP A 66 -9.94 9.11 -1.00
N PHE A 67 -9.76 8.02 -0.25
CA PHE A 67 -9.32 8.05 1.14
C PHE A 67 -7.85 7.71 1.35
N ALA A 68 -7.11 7.39 0.30
CA ALA A 68 -5.70 7.01 0.40
C ALA A 68 -4.85 8.09 1.08
N ALA A 69 -5.05 9.36 0.73
CA ALA A 69 -4.37 10.48 1.38
C ALA A 69 -4.71 10.57 2.88
N ALA A 70 -5.95 10.25 3.26
CA ALA A 70 -6.36 10.22 4.66
C ALA A 70 -5.73 9.05 5.42
N ALA A 71 -5.60 7.88 4.80
CA ALA A 71 -4.91 6.73 5.38
C ALA A 71 -3.43 7.02 5.64
N VAL A 72 -2.74 7.67 4.70
CA VAL A 72 -1.34 8.12 4.88
C VAL A 72 -1.23 9.08 6.07
N ARG A 73 -2.11 10.10 6.15
CA ARG A 73 -2.11 11.03 7.28
C ARG A 73 -2.39 10.37 8.63
N GLN A 74 -3.07 9.23 8.65
CA GLN A 74 -3.34 8.44 9.85
C GLN A 74 -2.24 7.43 10.20
N GLY A 75 -1.18 7.34 9.38
CA GLY A 75 -0.02 6.50 9.67
C GLY A 75 0.08 5.22 8.84
N ALA A 76 -0.75 5.03 7.81
CA ALA A 76 -0.57 3.91 6.89
C ALA A 76 0.85 3.91 6.31
N THR A 77 1.56 2.80 6.49
CA THR A 77 2.97 2.65 6.06
C THR A 77 3.10 2.49 4.56
N ALA A 78 2.10 1.88 3.92
CA ALA A 78 2.07 1.69 2.49
C ALA A 78 0.62 1.60 1.98
N LEU A 79 0.46 1.77 0.67
CA LEU A 79 -0.81 1.68 -0.03
C LEU A 79 -0.75 0.57 -1.09
N ILE A 80 -1.82 -0.21 -1.23
CA ILE A 80 -2.13 -0.97 -2.44
C ILE A 80 -3.29 -0.29 -3.15
N VAL A 81 -3.09 0.03 -4.42
CA VAL A 81 -4.04 0.76 -5.26
C VAL A 81 -4.15 0.08 -6.62
N GLU A 82 -5.31 0.19 -7.26
CA GLU A 82 -5.51 -0.35 -8.62
C GLU A 82 -5.03 0.62 -9.71
N ARG A 83 -4.92 1.91 -9.37
CA ARG A 83 -4.54 3.01 -10.25
C ARG A 83 -3.63 4.02 -9.57
N PRO A 84 -2.80 4.77 -10.32
CA PRO A 84 -1.95 5.82 -9.75
C PRO A 84 -2.76 6.88 -9.00
N LEU A 85 -2.21 7.38 -7.90
CA LEU A 85 -2.79 8.46 -7.10
C LEU A 85 -1.92 9.73 -7.23
N PRO A 86 -2.30 10.70 -8.08
CA PRO A 86 -1.59 11.97 -8.16
C PRO A 86 -1.67 12.71 -6.82
N GLY A 87 -0.53 13.20 -6.31
CA GLY A 87 -0.49 13.98 -5.07
C GLY A 87 -0.57 13.17 -3.77
N VAL A 88 -0.56 11.84 -3.86
CA VAL A 88 -0.35 10.96 -2.70
C VAL A 88 1.03 10.32 -2.88
N ALA A 89 2.00 10.80 -2.10
CA ALA A 89 3.39 10.35 -2.10
C ALA A 89 3.70 9.61 -0.81
#